data_AF-A0A928DD37-F1
#
_entry.id   AF-A0A928DD37-F1
#
_cell.length_a   1.000
_cell.length_b   1.000
_cell.length_c   1.000
_cell.angle_alpha   90.00
_cell.angle_beta   90.00
_cell.angle_gamma   90.00
#
_symmetry.space_group_name_H-M   'P 1'
#
loop_
_entity.id
_entity.type
_entity.pdbx_description
1 polymer ?
#
loop_
_entity_poly.entity_id
_entity_poly.type
_entity_poly.pdbx_seq_one_letter_code
_entity_poly.pdbx_strand_id
1 'polypeptide(L)'
;MGYINDDFLLTTKAAKELYHGYAAKMPIIDYHCHLPPAEIAEDKRWEDIAQVWLGGDHYKWRQMRSNGVDEKYVTGDASWHDKFVKFAETMEVLVKNPLFDWSHLELKRYFGVGDRLCGATAEKIWKKCNAQMKKPGFSARGLMKKSNVRVVCTTDDPVDSLEHHLAIAKKPFGTKILPAWRSDKASKVENVKAWNEWMDKLSIASM
;
A
#
# COMPACT_ATOMS: atom_id res chain seq x y z
N MET A 1 1.92 -27.85 -6.03
CA MET A 1 1.45 -26.53 -6.49
C MET A 1 1.67 -25.54 -5.35
N GLY A 2 2.22 -24.35 -5.61
CA GLY A 2 2.42 -23.35 -4.55
C GLY A 2 1.09 -22.83 -3.99
N TYR A 3 1.09 -22.33 -2.76
CA TYR A 3 -0.11 -21.80 -2.09
C TYR A 3 -0.80 -20.71 -2.93
N ILE A 4 -0.06 -19.65 -3.27
CA ILE A 4 -0.48 -18.69 -4.29
C ILE A 4 -0.08 -19.23 -5.67
N ASN A 5 -1.08 -19.57 -6.47
CA ASN A 5 -0.95 -20.03 -7.84
C ASN A 5 -1.91 -19.24 -8.76
N ASP A 6 -1.85 -19.50 -10.06
CA ASP A 6 -2.63 -18.72 -11.04
C ASP A 6 -4.15 -18.90 -10.85
N ASP A 7 -4.59 -20.02 -10.29
CA ASP A 7 -6.00 -20.31 -9.99
C ASP A 7 -6.37 -20.04 -8.53
N PHE A 8 -5.60 -19.22 -7.81
CA PHE A 8 -5.89 -18.88 -6.41
C PHE A 8 -7.30 -18.30 -6.27
N LEU A 9 -8.13 -18.90 -5.41
CA LEU A 9 -9.57 -18.66 -5.21
C LEU A 9 -10.49 -19.04 -6.39
N LEU A 10 -9.97 -19.56 -7.50
CA LEU A 10 -10.75 -19.96 -8.68
C LEU A 10 -11.07 -21.47 -8.65
N THR A 11 -12.17 -21.83 -7.99
CA THR A 11 -12.52 -23.24 -7.72
C THR A 11 -13.29 -23.94 -8.83
N THR A 12 -13.76 -23.22 -9.86
CA THR A 12 -14.58 -23.80 -10.96
C THR A 12 -14.02 -23.43 -12.33
N LYS A 13 -14.36 -24.22 -13.35
CA LYS A 13 -13.97 -23.94 -14.75
C LYS A 13 -14.48 -22.56 -15.20
N ALA A 14 -15.74 -22.24 -14.90
CA ALA A 14 -16.33 -20.95 -15.23
C ALA A 14 -15.58 -19.79 -14.55
N ALA A 15 -15.21 -19.92 -13.28
CA ALA A 15 -14.43 -18.89 -12.58
C ALA A 15 -13.07 -18.65 -13.24
N LYS A 16 -12.37 -19.73 -13.64
CA LYS A 16 -11.09 -19.65 -14.35
C LYS A 16 -11.23 -18.96 -15.70
N GLU A 17 -12.26 -19.33 -16.47
CA GLU A 17 -12.53 -18.76 -17.78
C GLU A 17 -12.85 -17.26 -17.70
N LEU A 18 -13.73 -16.87 -16.77
CA LEU A 18 -14.10 -15.46 -16.56
C LEU A 18 -12.90 -14.62 -16.09
N TYR A 19 -12.10 -15.13 -15.17
CA TYR A 19 -10.95 -14.39 -14.65
C TYR A 19 -9.82 -14.27 -15.67
N HIS A 20 -9.31 -15.40 -16.17
CA HIS A 20 -8.15 -15.42 -17.07
C HIS A 20 -8.49 -14.93 -18.48
N GLY A 21 -9.70 -15.23 -18.96
CA GLY A 21 -10.17 -14.81 -20.27
C GLY A 21 -10.40 -13.31 -20.36
N TYR A 22 -10.94 -12.72 -19.28
CA TYR A 22 -11.46 -11.35 -19.31
C TYR A 22 -10.91 -10.48 -18.17
N ALA A 23 -11.22 -10.79 -16.90
CA ALA A 23 -11.01 -9.87 -15.79
C ALA A 23 -9.54 -9.51 -15.55
N ALA A 24 -8.61 -10.47 -15.61
CA ALA A 24 -7.20 -10.29 -15.30
C ALA A 24 -6.48 -9.28 -16.22
N LYS A 25 -7.03 -9.03 -17.42
CA LYS A 25 -6.48 -8.12 -18.42
C LYS A 25 -6.98 -6.67 -18.26
N MET A 26 -8.02 -6.47 -17.46
CA MET A 26 -8.64 -5.17 -17.28
C MET A 26 -7.71 -4.22 -16.50
N PRO A 27 -7.73 -2.91 -16.81
CA PRO A 27 -7.03 -1.94 -16.01
C PRO A 27 -7.66 -1.77 -14.62
N ILE A 28 -6.86 -1.30 -13.66
CA ILE A 28 -7.34 -0.89 -12.36
C ILE A 28 -7.82 0.56 -12.42
N ILE A 29 -9.05 0.77 -11.96
CA ILE A 29 -9.61 2.08 -11.62
C ILE A 29 -9.77 2.09 -10.10
N ASP A 30 -8.79 2.67 -9.42
CA ASP A 30 -8.78 2.79 -7.97
C ASP A 30 -9.42 4.10 -7.56
N TYR A 31 -10.76 4.12 -7.62
CA TYR A 31 -11.55 5.35 -7.49
C TYR A 31 -11.60 5.91 -6.05
N HIS A 32 -10.92 5.28 -5.09
CA HIS A 32 -10.73 5.78 -3.74
C HIS A 32 -9.55 5.10 -3.05
N CYS A 33 -8.53 5.88 -2.68
CA CYS A 33 -7.39 5.40 -1.92
C CYS A 33 -6.81 6.49 -0.99
N HIS A 34 -5.80 6.12 -0.22
CA HIS A 34 -5.03 7.00 0.66
C HIS A 34 -3.55 7.05 0.29
N LEU A 35 -3.20 6.78 -0.98
CA LEU A 35 -1.82 6.90 -1.43
C LEU A 35 -1.33 8.36 -1.25
N PRO A 36 -0.11 8.58 -0.72
CA PRO A 36 0.42 9.93 -0.56
C PRO A 36 0.69 10.59 -1.94
N PRO A 37 0.05 11.73 -2.28
CA PRO A 37 0.27 12.40 -3.55
C PRO A 37 1.74 12.81 -3.77
N ALA A 38 2.44 13.19 -2.70
CA ALA A 38 3.85 13.56 -2.70
C ALA A 38 4.75 12.43 -3.23
N GLU A 39 4.56 11.21 -2.72
CA GLU A 39 5.36 10.05 -3.14
C GLU A 39 5.14 9.70 -4.61
N ILE A 40 3.92 9.91 -5.12
CA ILE A 40 3.62 9.74 -6.55
C ILE A 40 4.26 10.87 -7.37
N ALA A 41 4.21 12.12 -6.90
CA ALA A 41 4.80 13.27 -7.58
C ALA A 41 6.33 13.14 -7.69
N GLU A 42 6.98 12.62 -6.66
CA GLU A 42 8.43 12.41 -6.60
C GLU A 42 8.88 11.09 -7.25
N ASP A 43 7.94 10.22 -7.63
CA ASP A 43 8.21 8.85 -8.06
C ASP A 43 9.09 8.09 -7.06
N LYS A 44 8.70 8.15 -5.78
CA LYS A 44 9.49 7.66 -4.65
C LYS A 44 9.98 6.23 -4.87
N ARG A 45 11.22 6.00 -4.48
CA ARG A 45 11.83 4.68 -4.32
C ARG A 45 12.09 4.44 -2.84
N TRP A 46 11.74 3.25 -2.38
CA TRP A 46 12.01 2.81 -1.01
C TRP A 46 13.33 2.05 -0.95
N GLU A 47 14.02 2.13 0.18
CA GLU A 47 15.34 1.50 0.34
C GLU A 47 15.25 -0.02 0.47
N ASP A 48 14.17 -0.50 1.11
CA ASP A 48 13.92 -1.91 1.39
C ASP A 48 12.42 -2.25 1.39
N ILE A 49 12.12 -3.55 1.41
CA ILE A 49 10.75 -4.06 1.39
C ILE A 49 9.95 -3.60 2.62
N ALA A 50 10.56 -3.51 3.80
CA ALA A 50 9.80 -3.16 4.99
C ALA A 50 9.35 -1.71 5.00
N GLN A 51 10.11 -0.79 4.41
CA GLN A 51 9.63 0.59 4.23
C GLN A 51 8.32 0.65 3.43
N VAL A 52 8.25 -0.06 2.30
CA VAL A 52 7.04 -0.07 1.45
C VAL A 52 5.92 -0.97 2.00
N TRP A 53 6.24 -1.99 2.80
CA TRP A 53 5.24 -2.93 3.34
C TRP A 53 4.72 -2.61 4.73
N LEU A 54 5.58 -2.06 5.60
CA LEU A 54 5.33 -1.82 7.01
C LEU A 54 5.27 -0.33 7.35
N GLY A 55 5.57 0.57 6.40
CA GLY A 55 5.25 1.99 6.51
C GLY A 55 3.73 2.28 6.53
N GLY A 56 2.94 1.31 6.07
CA GLY A 56 1.48 1.28 6.12
C GLY A 56 0.96 0.03 5.38
N ASP A 57 -0.35 -0.23 5.31
CA ASP A 57 -1.38 0.25 6.23
C ASP A 57 -1.31 -0.46 7.59
N HIS A 58 -2.03 0.08 8.56
CA HIS A 58 -2.01 -0.30 9.98
C HIS A 58 -2.47 -1.75 10.30
N TYR A 59 -2.95 -2.53 9.34
CA TYR A 59 -3.36 -3.94 9.57
C TYR A 59 -2.21 -4.80 10.06
N LYS A 60 -1.01 -4.66 9.47
CA LYS A 60 0.17 -5.42 9.88
C LYS A 60 0.58 -5.04 11.31
N TRP A 61 0.57 -3.75 11.64
CA TRP A 61 0.84 -3.24 12.99
C TRP A 61 -0.13 -3.80 14.02
N ARG A 62 -1.42 -3.78 13.70
CA ARG A 62 -2.46 -4.34 14.57
C ARG A 62 -2.18 -5.80 14.89
N GLN A 63 -1.82 -6.60 13.88
CA GLN A 63 -1.56 -8.02 14.11
C GLN A 63 -0.26 -8.31 14.83
N MET A 64 0.80 -7.52 14.60
CA MET A 64 2.01 -7.59 15.41
C MET A 64 1.70 -7.31 16.89
N ARG A 65 0.92 -6.25 17.19
CA ARG A 65 0.49 -5.92 18.56
C ARG A 65 -0.38 -7.00 19.18
N SER A 66 -1.38 -7.52 18.45
CA SER A 66 -2.23 -8.62 18.90
C SER A 66 -1.43 -9.88 19.23
N ASN A 67 -0.27 -10.06 18.60
CA ASN A 67 0.64 -11.19 18.82
C ASN A 67 1.75 -10.88 19.86
N GLY A 68 1.63 -9.78 20.60
CA GLY A 68 2.56 -9.42 21.68
C GLY A 68 3.93 -8.92 21.21
N VAL A 69 4.07 -8.50 19.95
CA VAL A 69 5.30 -7.89 19.47
C VAL A 69 5.49 -6.52 20.12
N ASP A 70 6.68 -6.27 20.67
CA ASP A 70 7.04 -4.99 21.29
C ASP A 70 6.90 -3.82 20.30
N GLU A 71 6.35 -2.70 20.78
CA GLU A 71 6.03 -1.52 19.96
C GLU A 71 7.26 -0.94 19.25
N LYS A 72 8.47 -1.15 19.78
CA LYS A 72 9.72 -0.74 19.12
C LYS A 72 9.90 -1.39 17.74
N TYR A 73 9.37 -2.60 17.54
CA TYR A 73 9.38 -3.32 16.26
C TYR A 73 8.14 -3.05 15.40
N VAL A 74 7.20 -2.23 15.87
CA VAL A 74 5.99 -1.86 15.12
C VAL A 74 6.14 -0.43 14.59
N THR A 75 5.98 0.57 15.45
CA THR A 75 6.12 1.98 15.07
C THR A 75 7.32 2.69 15.69
N GLY A 76 8.04 2.05 16.62
CA GLY A 76 9.24 2.63 17.23
C GLY A 76 10.49 2.60 16.34
N ASP A 77 11.65 2.66 16.97
CA ASP A 77 12.94 3.01 16.38
C ASP A 77 13.81 1.81 15.94
N ALA A 78 13.28 0.58 15.99
CA ALA A 78 14.00 -0.58 15.47
C ALA A 78 14.29 -0.45 13.97
N SER A 79 15.33 -1.14 13.50
CA SER A 79 15.67 -1.14 12.08
C SER A 79 14.54 -1.74 11.24
N TRP A 80 14.39 -1.29 9.99
CA TRP A 80 13.38 -1.84 9.06
C TRP A 80 13.54 -3.34 8.84
N HIS A 81 14.77 -3.85 8.88
CA HIS A 81 15.07 -5.27 8.82
C HIS A 81 14.51 -6.02 10.05
N ASP A 82 14.76 -5.53 11.26
CA ASP A 82 14.22 -6.16 12.48
C ASP A 82 12.69 -6.14 12.48
N LYS A 83 12.07 -5.04 12.04
CA LYS A 83 10.61 -4.93 11.87
C LYS A 83 10.10 -5.97 10.88
N PHE A 84 10.79 -6.18 9.76
CA PHE A 84 10.45 -7.22 8.79
C PHE A 84 10.48 -8.63 9.38
N VAL A 85 11.57 -8.96 10.10
CA VAL A 85 11.74 -10.27 10.73
C VAL A 85 10.62 -10.52 11.75
N LYS A 86 10.29 -9.52 12.58
CA LYS A 86 9.19 -9.63 13.56
C LYS A 86 7.82 -9.77 12.90
N PHE A 87 7.59 -9.08 11.78
CA PHE A 87 6.39 -9.30 10.99
C PHE A 87 6.34 -10.72 10.41
N ALA A 88 7.46 -11.23 9.88
CA ALA A 88 7.53 -12.58 9.34
C ALA A 88 7.26 -13.66 10.41
N GLU A 89 7.77 -13.50 11.64
CA GLU A 89 7.42 -14.37 12.77
C GLU A 89 5.92 -14.33 13.09
N THR A 90 5.29 -13.15 13.01
CA THR A 90 3.85 -12.97 13.24
C THR A 90 2.99 -13.77 12.25
N MET A 91 3.46 -13.95 11.01
CA MET A 91 2.69 -14.63 9.94
C MET A 91 2.34 -16.09 10.24
N GLU A 92 3.05 -16.75 11.16
CA GLU A 92 2.82 -18.16 11.49
C GLU A 92 1.44 -18.43 12.09
N VAL A 93 0.90 -17.44 12.83
CA VAL A 93 -0.41 -17.51 13.49
C VAL A 93 -1.53 -16.80 12.72
N LEU A 94 -1.24 -16.27 11.52
CA LEU A 94 -2.21 -15.51 10.72
C LEU A 94 -2.98 -16.37 9.71
N VAL A 95 -2.90 -17.69 9.77
CA VAL A 95 -3.68 -18.56 8.88
C VAL A 95 -5.18 -18.23 9.03
N LYS A 96 -5.87 -18.01 7.89
CA LYS A 96 -7.26 -17.51 7.78
C LYS A 96 -7.46 -16.01 8.04
N ASN A 97 -6.44 -15.27 8.48
CA ASN A 97 -6.47 -13.82 8.43
C ASN A 97 -6.10 -13.38 7.00
N PRO A 98 -6.78 -12.38 6.41
CA PRO A 98 -6.51 -11.98 5.03
C PRO A 98 -5.10 -11.40 4.84
N LEU A 99 -4.41 -10.94 5.90
CA LEU A 99 -2.98 -10.58 5.81
C LEU A 99 -2.11 -11.74 5.33
N PHE A 100 -2.50 -12.98 5.63
CA PHE A 100 -1.79 -14.15 5.13
C PHE A 100 -1.83 -14.18 3.60
N ASP A 101 -3.03 -14.07 3.03
CA ASP A 101 -3.24 -14.10 1.58
C ASP A 101 -2.60 -12.88 0.90
N TRP A 102 -2.81 -11.67 1.43
CA TRP A 102 -2.27 -10.43 0.86
C TRP A 102 -0.74 -10.45 0.81
N SER A 103 -0.09 -10.82 1.90
CA SER A 103 1.39 -10.85 1.97
C SER A 103 1.97 -11.83 0.96
N HIS A 104 1.39 -13.04 0.83
CA HIS A 104 1.90 -14.02 -0.15
C HIS A 104 1.55 -13.64 -1.60
N LEU A 105 0.40 -13.00 -1.85
CA LEU A 105 0.05 -12.46 -3.17
C LEU A 105 1.02 -11.37 -3.61
N GLU A 106 1.34 -10.44 -2.73
CA GLU A 106 2.28 -9.34 -2.97
C GLU A 106 3.69 -9.87 -3.22
N LEU A 107 4.18 -10.79 -2.38
CA LEU A 107 5.46 -11.49 -2.55
C LEU A 107 5.54 -12.19 -3.92
N LYS A 108 4.49 -12.91 -4.31
CA LYS A 108 4.45 -13.65 -5.57
C LYS A 108 4.44 -12.71 -6.77
N ARG A 109 3.54 -11.72 -6.79
CA ARG A 109 3.29 -10.85 -7.96
C ARG A 109 4.38 -9.82 -8.19
N TYR A 110 4.87 -9.18 -7.13
CA TYR A 110 5.85 -8.10 -7.29
C TYR A 110 7.28 -8.64 -7.26
N PHE A 111 7.57 -9.58 -6.37
CA PHE A 111 8.94 -10.02 -6.08
C PHE A 111 9.29 -11.44 -6.60
N GLY A 112 8.31 -12.18 -7.14
CA GLY A 112 8.52 -13.55 -7.61
C GLY A 112 8.88 -14.52 -6.48
N VAL A 113 8.44 -14.24 -5.26
CA VAL A 113 8.67 -15.07 -4.06
C VAL A 113 7.45 -15.96 -3.85
N GLY A 114 7.65 -17.29 -3.90
CA GLY A 114 6.62 -18.28 -3.62
C GLY A 114 6.83 -19.03 -2.30
N ASP A 115 7.89 -18.71 -1.56
CA ASP A 115 8.16 -19.28 -0.25
C ASP A 115 7.11 -18.78 0.75
N ARG A 116 6.73 -19.61 1.73
CA ARG A 116 5.87 -19.17 2.84
C ARG A 116 6.65 -18.19 3.71
N LEU A 117 6.07 -17.04 4.03
CA LEU A 117 6.66 -16.06 4.93
C LEU A 117 6.49 -16.53 6.38
N CYS A 118 7.61 -16.76 7.04
CA CYS A 118 7.71 -17.12 8.46
C CYS A 118 9.09 -16.70 9.00
N GLY A 119 9.35 -16.90 10.30
CA GLY A 119 10.65 -16.54 10.90
C GLY A 119 11.83 -17.23 10.19
N ALA A 120 11.67 -18.51 9.86
CA ALA A 120 12.72 -19.29 9.20
C ALA A 120 13.03 -18.86 7.75
N THR A 121 12.10 -18.22 7.06
CA THR A 121 12.28 -17.78 5.66
C THR A 121 12.53 -16.29 5.52
N ALA A 122 12.39 -15.51 6.61
CA ALA A 122 12.48 -14.06 6.62
C ALA A 122 13.74 -13.55 5.92
N GLU A 123 14.92 -14.02 6.30
CA GLU A 123 16.19 -13.56 5.72
C GLU A 123 16.31 -13.79 4.22
N LYS A 124 15.89 -14.97 3.76
CA LYS A 124 15.91 -15.33 2.34
C LYS A 124 14.98 -14.41 1.55
N ILE A 125 13.78 -14.18 2.08
CA ILE A 125 12.76 -13.34 1.44
C ILE A 125 13.21 -11.88 1.42
N TRP A 126 13.72 -11.35 2.54
CA TRP A 126 14.28 -10.01 2.65
C TRP A 126 15.31 -9.73 1.56
N LYS A 127 16.34 -10.59 1.48
CA LYS A 127 17.42 -10.45 0.47
C LYS A 127 16.88 -10.49 -0.95
N LYS A 128 15.97 -11.42 -1.24
CA LYS A 128 15.39 -11.58 -2.59
C LYS A 128 14.53 -10.37 -2.97
N CYS A 129 13.67 -9.88 -2.08
CA CYS A 129 12.82 -8.73 -2.35
C CYS A 129 13.65 -7.46 -2.56
N ASN A 130 14.62 -7.19 -1.68
CA ASN A 130 15.47 -5.99 -1.79
C ASN A 130 16.34 -6.02 -3.06
N ALA A 131 16.79 -7.20 -3.50
CA ALA A 131 17.46 -7.34 -4.79
C ALA A 131 16.54 -7.02 -5.98
N GLN A 132 15.24 -7.36 -5.91
CA GLN A 132 14.27 -6.99 -6.95
C GLN A 132 13.98 -5.49 -6.95
N MET A 133 13.91 -4.84 -5.78
CA MET A 133 13.61 -3.40 -5.67
C MET A 133 14.66 -2.50 -6.33
N LYS A 134 15.90 -2.99 -6.46
CA LYS A 134 16.98 -2.30 -7.21
C LYS A 134 16.73 -2.24 -8.72
N LYS A 135 15.82 -3.08 -9.25
CA LYS A 135 15.52 -3.10 -10.68
C LYS A 135 14.70 -1.87 -11.11
N PRO A 136 14.73 -1.50 -12.41
CA PRO A 136 13.82 -0.51 -12.95
C PRO A 136 12.35 -0.88 -12.70
N GLY A 137 11.49 0.11 -12.48
CA GLY A 137 10.06 -0.09 -12.26
C GLY A 137 9.62 -0.35 -10.81
N PHE A 138 10.55 -0.46 -9.86
CA PHE A 138 10.25 -0.44 -8.41
C PHE A 138 10.33 0.97 -7.85
N SER A 139 9.35 1.78 -8.24
CA SER A 139 9.06 3.12 -7.71
C SER A 139 7.55 3.29 -7.60
N ALA A 140 7.07 4.35 -6.97
CA ALA A 140 5.63 4.61 -6.84
C ALA A 140 4.90 4.50 -8.20
N ARG A 141 5.37 5.22 -9.23
CA ARG A 141 4.76 5.17 -10.57
C ARG A 141 5.03 3.85 -11.28
N GLY A 142 6.21 3.27 -11.06
CA GLY A 142 6.60 1.99 -11.65
C GLY A 142 5.70 0.84 -11.21
N LEU A 143 5.38 0.77 -9.92
CA LEU A 143 4.47 -0.23 -9.36
C LEU A 143 3.04 -0.03 -9.88
N MET A 144 2.55 1.22 -9.95
CA MET A 144 1.24 1.53 -10.55
C MET A 144 1.16 1.07 -12.01
N LYS A 145 2.21 1.33 -12.80
CA LYS A 145 2.28 0.87 -14.19
C LYS A 145 2.31 -0.66 -14.29
N LYS A 146 3.08 -1.34 -13.43
CA LYS A 146 3.16 -2.80 -13.37
C LYS A 146 1.81 -3.44 -13.05
N SER A 147 0.97 -2.74 -12.27
CA SER A 147 -0.37 -3.17 -11.90
C SER A 147 -1.47 -2.69 -12.86
N ASN A 148 -1.12 -2.12 -14.02
CA ASN A 148 -2.07 -1.61 -15.02
C ASN A 148 -3.08 -0.60 -14.44
N VAL A 149 -2.62 0.25 -13.51
CA VAL A 149 -3.47 1.29 -12.91
C VAL A 149 -3.66 2.45 -13.89
N ARG A 150 -4.91 2.81 -14.18
CA ARG A 150 -5.27 3.90 -15.11
C ARG A 150 -5.79 5.13 -14.42
N VAL A 151 -6.47 4.96 -13.30
CA VAL A 151 -7.02 6.05 -12.50
C VAL A 151 -6.79 5.71 -11.03
N VAL A 152 -6.34 6.71 -10.28
CA VAL A 152 -6.31 6.74 -8.82
C VAL A 152 -7.03 8.00 -8.38
N CYS A 153 -7.94 7.85 -7.43
CA CYS A 153 -8.48 8.99 -6.69
C CYS A 153 -7.91 8.97 -5.27
N THR A 154 -7.10 9.98 -4.93
CA THR A 154 -6.61 10.17 -3.56
C THR A 154 -7.71 10.78 -2.69
N THR A 155 -7.46 10.85 -1.39
CA THR A 155 -8.40 11.45 -0.45
C THR A 155 -7.77 12.69 0.16
N ASP A 156 -8.34 13.85 -0.13
CA ASP A 156 -7.71 15.15 0.10
C ASP A 156 -8.65 16.04 0.93
N ASP A 157 -8.08 16.80 1.87
CA ASP A 157 -8.81 17.75 2.70
C ASP A 157 -9.13 19.01 1.89
N PRO A 158 -10.28 19.67 2.12
CA PRO A 158 -10.62 20.96 1.50
C PRO A 158 -9.55 22.04 1.60
N VAL A 159 -8.67 21.98 2.61
CA VAL A 159 -7.62 22.99 2.83
C VAL A 159 -6.28 22.62 2.20
N ASP A 160 -6.17 21.45 1.56
CA ASP A 160 -4.93 21.00 0.92
C ASP A 160 -4.66 21.78 -0.38
N SER A 161 -3.40 22.12 -0.64
CA SER A 161 -3.01 22.93 -1.81
C SER A 161 -3.13 22.19 -3.15
N LEU A 162 -3.24 20.86 -3.12
CA LEU A 162 -3.22 19.97 -4.29
C LEU A 162 -1.98 20.14 -5.20
N GLU A 163 -0.88 20.68 -4.67
CA GLU A 163 0.33 21.00 -5.44
C GLU A 163 0.95 19.77 -6.12
N HIS A 164 0.88 18.62 -5.47
CA HIS A 164 1.37 17.36 -6.02
C HIS A 164 0.52 16.87 -7.19
N HIS A 165 -0.81 17.00 -7.12
CA HIS A 165 -1.69 16.71 -8.25
C HIS A 165 -1.39 17.62 -9.44
N LEU A 166 -1.19 18.92 -9.18
CA LEU A 166 -0.80 19.88 -10.21
C LEU A 166 0.57 19.52 -10.82
N ALA A 167 1.54 19.11 -10.02
CA ALA A 167 2.86 18.68 -10.49
C ALA A 167 2.76 17.41 -11.38
N ILE A 168 1.92 16.46 -10.99
CA ILE A 168 1.66 15.23 -11.76
C ILE A 168 0.91 15.56 -13.07
N ALA A 169 -0.09 16.43 -13.02
CA ALA A 169 -0.83 16.87 -14.20
C ALA A 169 0.09 17.60 -15.22
N LYS A 170 1.08 18.36 -14.74
CA LYS A 170 2.11 18.99 -15.58
C LYS A 170 3.09 17.99 -16.20
N LYS A 171 3.31 16.83 -15.56
CA LYS A 171 4.21 15.77 -16.04
C LYS A 171 3.53 14.38 -15.97
N PRO A 172 2.54 14.11 -16.84
CA PRO A 172 1.78 12.86 -16.80
C PRO A 172 2.66 11.64 -17.07
N PHE A 173 2.34 10.51 -16.42
CA PHE A 173 3.07 9.25 -16.57
C PHE A 173 2.20 8.06 -17.01
N GLY A 174 0.94 8.31 -17.37
CA GLY A 174 0.00 7.33 -17.90
C GLY A 174 -1.13 6.92 -16.95
N THR A 175 -0.97 7.11 -15.64
CA THR A 175 -2.04 6.98 -14.65
C THR A 175 -2.59 8.36 -14.30
N LYS A 176 -3.90 8.54 -14.30
CA LYS A 176 -4.56 9.77 -13.84
C LYS A 176 -4.61 9.76 -12.31
N ILE A 177 -4.12 10.83 -11.69
CA ILE A 177 -4.19 11.04 -10.25
C ILE A 177 -5.16 12.19 -10.01
N LEU A 178 -6.31 11.87 -9.42
CA LEU A 178 -7.40 12.80 -9.19
C LEU A 178 -7.59 12.99 -7.68
N PRO A 179 -7.82 14.21 -7.19
CA PRO A 179 -8.19 14.40 -5.79
C PRO A 179 -9.66 14.06 -5.56
N ALA A 180 -9.98 13.52 -4.38
CA ALA A 180 -11.36 13.34 -3.93
C ALA A 180 -11.59 14.10 -2.62
N TRP A 181 -12.66 14.89 -2.60
CA TRP A 181 -13.01 15.81 -1.52
C TRP A 181 -13.41 15.05 -0.24
N ARG A 182 -12.68 15.27 0.85
CA ARG A 182 -13.02 14.74 2.19
C ARG A 182 -13.06 15.83 3.25
N SER A 183 -14.24 16.40 3.44
CA SER A 183 -14.49 17.46 4.43
C SER A 183 -14.87 16.93 5.83
N ASP A 184 -14.27 15.84 6.30
CA ASP A 184 -14.61 15.24 7.60
C ASP A 184 -14.51 16.24 8.75
N LYS A 185 -13.50 17.13 8.71
CA LYS A 185 -13.25 18.12 9.76
C LYS A 185 -14.34 19.18 9.87
N ALA A 186 -15.08 19.45 8.79
CA ALA A 186 -16.18 20.42 8.79
C ALA A 186 -17.27 20.07 9.83
N SER A 187 -17.51 18.77 10.02
CA SER A 187 -18.55 18.26 10.92
C SER A 187 -18.06 17.97 12.35
N LYS A 188 -16.75 18.07 12.62
CA LYS A 188 -16.13 17.70 13.91
C LYS A 188 -16.13 18.83 14.94
N VAL A 189 -17.31 19.40 15.20
CA VAL A 189 -17.51 20.56 16.08
C VAL A 189 -17.34 20.24 17.57
N GLU A 190 -17.29 18.95 17.94
CA GLU A 190 -17.07 18.49 19.32
C GLU A 190 -15.68 18.88 19.86
N ASN A 191 -14.70 19.07 18.97
CA ASN A 191 -13.39 19.60 19.32
C ASN A 191 -13.25 21.02 18.76
N VAL A 192 -13.86 21.98 19.46
CA VAL A 192 -13.94 23.40 19.05
C VAL A 192 -12.56 23.99 18.71
N LYS A 193 -11.52 23.64 19.48
CA LYS A 193 -10.16 24.15 19.22
C LYS A 193 -9.65 23.68 17.86
N ALA A 194 -9.66 22.37 17.61
CA ALA A 194 -9.19 21.81 16.35
C ALA A 194 -10.07 22.24 15.16
N TRP A 195 -11.37 22.40 15.40
CA TRP A 195 -12.32 22.89 14.39
C TRP A 195 -12.03 24.33 14.00
N ASN A 196 -11.85 25.24 14.96
CA ASN A 196 -11.48 26.63 14.70
C ASN A 196 -10.15 26.73 13.92
N GLU A 197 -9.12 25.99 14.34
CA GLU A 197 -7.83 25.94 13.63
C GLU A 197 -7.96 25.46 12.18
N TRP A 198 -8.88 24.54 11.91
CA TRP A 198 -9.16 24.09 10.54
C TRP A 198 -9.99 25.12 9.75
N MET A 199 -10.96 25.78 10.37
CA MET A 199 -11.75 26.84 9.75
C MET A 199 -10.89 28.04 9.33
N ASP A 200 -9.89 28.42 10.12
CA ASP A 200 -8.92 29.46 9.76
C ASP A 200 -8.17 29.07 8.47
N LYS A 201 -7.74 27.81 8.37
CA LYS A 201 -7.08 27.28 7.16
C LYS A 201 -8.03 27.24 5.96
N LEU A 202 -9.28 26.83 6.18
CA LEU A 202 -10.30 26.81 5.14
C LEU A 202 -10.59 28.21 4.61
N SER A 203 -10.67 29.21 5.49
CA SER A 203 -10.84 30.61 5.11
C SER A 203 -9.70 31.07 4.21
N ILE A 204 -8.45 30.70 4.52
CA ILE A 204 -7.28 31.04 3.69
C ILE A 204 -7.34 30.32 2.34
N ALA A 205 -7.69 29.04 2.31
CA ALA A 205 -7.75 28.23 1.09
C ALA A 205 -8.91 28.63 0.13
N SER A 206 -9.92 29.34 0.64
CA SER A 206 -11.13 29.72 -0.11
C SER A 206 -11.13 31.17 -0.62
N MET A 207 -10.06 31.94 -0.34
CA MET A 207 -9.84 33.30 -0.84
C MET A 207 -9.07 33.28 -2.16
#